data_AF-A0A7C4ESK7-F1
#
_entry.id   AF-A0A7C4ESK7-F1
#
_cell.length_a   1.000
_cell.length_b   1.000
_cell.length_c   1.000
_cell.angle_alpha   90.00
_cell.angle_beta   90.00
_cell.angle_gamma   90.00
#
_symmetry.space_group_name_H-M   'P 1'
#
loop_
_entity.id
_entity.type
_entity.pdbx_description
1 polymer ?
#
loop_
_entity_poly.entity_id
_entity_poly.type
_entity_poly.pdbx_seq_one_letter_code
_entity_poly.pdbx_strand_id
1 'polypeptide(L)'
;MLSVRKSLLTGLWVLFAFSFSFPCVCESAGMQVAAGGSHTVGLKDDGTVIAVGDNMFGQCDVSSWTGITQIAAGQAHTVGLKQDGTVVATGWNSLGQCDVSSWTGITQIAAGQAHTVGLKQDGT
;
A
#
# COMPACT_ATOMS: atom_id res chain seq x y z
N MET A 1 37.96 18.00 -4.66
CA MET A 1 38.73 16.79 -4.31
C MET A 1 37.79 15.61 -4.44
N LEU A 2 37.69 15.05 -5.65
CA LEU A 2 36.75 14.00 -6.02
C LEU A 2 37.47 12.65 -5.88
N SER A 3 37.06 11.80 -4.94
CA SER A 3 37.65 10.46 -4.77
C SER A 3 36.87 9.46 -5.61
N VAL A 4 37.33 9.23 -6.84
CA VAL A 4 36.82 8.16 -7.71
C VAL A 4 37.68 6.93 -7.49
N ARG A 5 37.17 5.91 -6.78
CA ARG A 5 37.85 4.61 -6.71
C ARG A 5 37.44 3.75 -7.91
N LYS A 6 38.37 3.55 -8.84
CA LYS A 6 38.32 2.47 -9.83
C LYS A 6 38.51 1.14 -9.10
N SER A 7 37.62 0.17 -9.31
CA SER A 7 37.91 -1.23 -9.07
C SER A 7 37.48 -2.02 -10.30
N LEU A 8 38.47 -2.41 -11.10
CA LEU A 8 38.35 -3.44 -12.14
C LEU A 8 38.92 -4.70 -11.51
N LEU A 9 38.16 -5.80 -11.50
CA LEU A 9 38.66 -7.18 -11.64
C LEU A 9 37.45 -8.15 -11.71
N THR A 10 37.25 -8.69 -12.92
CA THR A 10 36.91 -10.09 -13.25
C THR A 10 35.80 -10.82 -12.47
N GLY A 11 34.74 -11.19 -13.18
CA GLY A 11 33.87 -12.29 -12.78
C GLY A 11 32.51 -12.26 -13.46
N LEU A 12 32.33 -13.10 -14.48
CA LEU A 12 31.03 -13.46 -15.03
C LEU A 12 30.13 -13.97 -13.91
N TRP A 13 29.14 -13.18 -13.52
CA TRP A 13 28.02 -13.62 -12.69
C TRP A 13 26.74 -13.19 -13.40
N VAL A 14 25.88 -14.17 -13.64
CA VAL A 14 24.55 -14.01 -14.23
C VAL A 14 23.78 -12.96 -13.44
N LEU A 15 23.60 -11.77 -14.00
CA LEU A 15 22.67 -10.79 -13.46
C LEU A 15 21.27 -11.15 -13.99
N PHE A 16 20.61 -12.08 -13.31
CA PHE A 16 19.17 -11.99 -13.16
C PHE A 16 18.88 -10.85 -12.19
N ALA A 17 19.08 -9.62 -12.66
CA ALA A 17 18.52 -8.45 -12.01
C ALA A 17 17.25 -8.12 -12.79
N PHE A 18 16.11 -8.58 -12.29
CA PHE A 18 14.86 -7.85 -12.49
C PHE A 18 15.08 -6.51 -11.79
N SER A 19 15.74 -5.60 -12.50
CA SER A 19 15.96 -4.25 -12.04
C SER A 19 14.62 -3.55 -12.21
N PHE A 20 13.75 -3.72 -11.22
CA PHE A 20 12.93 -2.59 -10.81
C PHE A 20 13.88 -1.54 -10.25
N SER A 21 14.55 -0.84 -11.17
CA SER A 21 14.97 0.52 -10.92
C SER A 21 13.66 1.29 -10.70
N PHE A 22 13.25 1.40 -9.44
CA PHE A 22 12.42 2.51 -9.02
C PHE A 22 13.40 3.66 -8.76
N PRO A 23 13.70 4.54 -9.73
CA PRO A 23 14.41 5.76 -9.40
C PRO A 23 13.49 6.60 -8.49
N CYS A 24 14.09 7.31 -7.55
CA CYS A 24 13.44 8.11 -6.51
C CYS A 24 12.77 7.30 -5.39
N VAL A 25 13.59 6.80 -4.47
CA VAL A 25 13.26 7.05 -3.06
C VAL A 25 13.30 8.57 -2.88
N CYS A 26 12.18 9.24 -3.09
CA CYS A 26 11.88 10.43 -2.31
C CYS A 26 11.42 9.88 -0.96
N GLU A 27 12.37 9.70 -0.05
CA GLU A 27 12.10 9.42 1.34
C GLU A 27 11.19 10.57 1.83
N SER A 28 9.90 10.29 2.08
CA SER A 28 8.87 11.17 2.69
C SER A 28 7.67 11.71 1.88
N ALA A 29 7.30 11.18 0.71
CA ALA A 29 6.01 11.58 0.13
C ALA A 29 4.89 10.62 0.54
N GLY A 30 4.32 10.83 1.75
CA GLY A 30 3.17 10.08 2.31
C GLY A 30 1.84 10.30 1.57
N MET A 31 1.89 10.52 0.25
CA MET A 31 0.72 10.81 -0.57
C MET A 31 0.56 9.70 -1.61
N GLN A 32 -0.62 9.11 -1.63
CA GLN A 32 -0.96 8.01 -2.55
C GLN A 32 -2.40 8.18 -3.02
N VAL A 33 -2.71 7.67 -4.20
CA VAL A 33 -4.08 7.59 -4.70
C VAL A 33 -4.35 6.15 -5.15
N ALA A 34 -5.55 5.65 -4.84
CA ALA A 34 -6.01 4.33 -5.24
C ALA A 34 -7.43 4.45 -5.80
N ALA A 35 -7.67 3.86 -6.95
CA ALA A 35 -8.99 3.80 -7.57
C ALA A 35 -9.54 2.38 -7.49
N GLY A 36 -10.76 2.26 -6.96
CA GLY A 36 -11.53 1.03 -6.94
C GLY A 36 -12.52 0.95 -8.11
N GLY A 37 -13.49 0.05 -8.00
CA GLY A 37 -14.48 -0.16 -9.07
C GLY A 37 -15.36 1.06 -9.34
N SER A 38 -15.89 1.66 -8.28
CA SER A 38 -16.78 2.84 -8.36
C SER A 38 -16.45 3.92 -7.32
N HIS A 39 -15.26 3.87 -6.73
CA HIS A 39 -14.79 4.83 -5.72
C HIS A 39 -13.30 5.12 -5.92
N THR A 40 -12.84 6.26 -5.40
CA THR A 40 -11.45 6.69 -5.43
C THR A 40 -11.04 7.14 -4.05
N VAL A 41 -9.83 6.80 -3.65
CA VAL A 41 -9.27 7.02 -2.32
C VAL A 41 -7.94 7.75 -2.48
N GLY A 42 -7.73 8.77 -1.66
CA GLY A 42 -6.51 9.55 -1.61
C GLY A 42 -5.96 9.57 -0.18
N LEU A 43 -4.66 9.33 -0.06
CA LEU A 43 -3.88 9.49 1.15
C LEU A 43 -3.13 10.81 1.07
N LYS A 44 -3.20 11.58 2.14
CA LYS A 44 -2.46 12.84 2.33
C LYS A 44 -1.21 12.60 3.19
N ASP A 45 -0.24 13.52 3.11
CA ASP A 45 1.00 13.43 3.89
C ASP A 45 0.79 13.47 5.41
N ASP A 46 -0.32 14.07 5.85
CA ASP A 46 -0.76 14.14 7.25
C ASP A 46 -1.30 12.79 7.79
N GLY A 47 -1.34 11.75 6.95
CA GLY A 47 -1.87 10.43 7.28
C GLY A 47 -3.39 10.33 7.25
N THR A 48 -4.07 11.38 6.75
CA THR A 48 -5.52 11.41 6.54
C THR A 48 -5.88 10.80 5.19
N VAL A 49 -6.95 10.01 5.18
CA VAL A 49 -7.49 9.42 3.97
C VAL A 49 -8.80 10.11 3.60
N ILE A 50 -8.96 10.41 2.32
CA ILE A 50 -10.19 10.90 1.73
C ILE A 50 -10.69 9.89 0.70
N ALA A 51 -11.99 9.62 0.68
CA ALA A 51 -12.60 8.76 -0.32
C ALA A 51 -13.82 9.45 -0.94
N VAL A 52 -14.01 9.24 -2.24
CA VAL A 52 -15.10 9.81 -3.03
C VAL A 52 -15.64 8.76 -4.00
N GLY A 53 -16.93 8.83 -4.31
CA GLY A 53 -17.59 7.94 -5.26
C GLY A 53 -18.78 7.23 -4.64
N ASP A 54 -19.07 6.02 -5.14
CA ASP A 54 -20.14 5.19 -4.61
C ASP A 54 -19.86 4.79 -3.16
N ASN A 55 -20.87 4.89 -2.30
CA ASN A 55 -20.80 4.53 -0.87
C ASN A 55 -21.95 3.62 -0.44
N MET A 56 -22.56 2.86 -1.35
CA MET A 56 -23.68 1.95 -1.02
C MET A 56 -23.36 0.93 0.09
N PHE A 57 -22.08 0.58 0.28
CA PHE A 57 -21.62 -0.41 1.25
C PHE A 57 -20.65 0.16 2.30
N GLY A 58 -20.49 1.49 2.39
CA GLY A 58 -19.54 2.12 3.31
C GLY A 58 -18.08 2.12 2.84
N GLN A 59 -17.83 1.88 1.55
CA GLN A 59 -16.47 1.85 0.99
C GLN A 59 -15.73 3.19 1.04
N CYS A 60 -16.46 4.29 1.23
CA CYS A 60 -15.91 5.63 1.42
C CYS A 60 -15.86 6.07 2.90
N ASP A 61 -16.20 5.20 3.86
CA ASP A 61 -16.22 5.52 5.30
C ASP A 61 -14.81 5.47 5.91
N VAL A 62 -13.91 6.29 5.37
CA VAL A 62 -12.48 6.39 5.76
C VAL A 62 -12.17 7.55 6.71
N SER A 63 -13.20 8.31 7.11
CA SER A 63 -13.06 9.53 7.92
C SER A 63 -12.52 9.30 9.34
N SER A 64 -12.66 8.07 9.86
CA SER A 64 -12.13 7.66 11.17
C SER A 64 -10.69 7.16 11.12
N TRP A 65 -10.08 7.08 9.93
CA TRP A 65 -8.75 6.53 9.75
C TRP A 65 -7.69 7.59 10.05
N THR A 66 -6.67 7.20 10.80
CA THR A 66 -5.57 8.07 11.23
C THR A 66 -4.24 7.34 11.14
N GLY A 67 -3.18 8.06 10.74
CA GLY A 67 -1.83 7.50 10.67
C GLY A 67 -1.68 6.43 9.60
N ILE A 68 -2.38 6.59 8.48
CA ILE A 68 -2.31 5.69 7.34
C ILE A 68 -1.04 6.00 6.53
N THR A 69 -0.31 4.96 6.14
CA THR A 69 0.93 5.05 5.38
C THR A 69 0.76 4.56 3.94
N GLN A 70 -0.15 3.63 3.70
CA GLN A 70 -0.49 3.13 2.37
C GLN A 70 -1.99 2.86 2.26
N ILE A 71 -2.53 2.99 1.05
CA ILE A 71 -3.93 2.72 0.74
C ILE A 71 -4.05 1.79 -0.46
N ALA A 72 -5.08 0.96 -0.46
CA ALA A 72 -5.48 0.13 -1.59
C ALA A 72 -7.01 0.13 -1.71
N ALA A 73 -7.52 0.18 -2.94
CA ALA A 73 -8.95 0.19 -3.22
C ALA A 73 -9.30 -1.02 -4.10
N GLY A 74 -10.29 -1.80 -3.66
CA GLY A 74 -10.85 -2.93 -4.38
C GLY A 74 -12.12 -2.55 -5.17
N GLN A 75 -12.95 -3.52 -5.56
CA GLN A 75 -14.18 -3.21 -6.29
C GLN A 75 -15.17 -2.40 -5.45
N ALA A 76 -15.41 -2.86 -4.22
CA ALA A 76 -16.41 -2.31 -3.29
C ALA A 76 -15.90 -2.26 -1.84
N HIS A 77 -14.58 -2.27 -1.65
CA HIS A 77 -13.93 -2.15 -0.34
C HIS A 77 -12.65 -1.34 -0.47
N THR A 78 -12.27 -0.68 0.63
CA THR A 78 -11.05 0.10 0.75
C THR A 78 -10.23 -0.48 1.89
N VAL A 79 -8.91 -0.51 1.74
CA VAL A 79 -7.95 -1.02 2.71
C VAL A 79 -6.88 0.03 2.96
N GLY A 80 -6.50 0.22 4.21
CA GLY A 80 -5.46 1.15 4.64
C GLY A 80 -4.47 0.45 5.57
N LEU A 81 -3.19 0.67 5.34
CA LEU A 81 -2.11 0.24 6.22
C LEU A 81 -1.75 1.39 7.15
N LYS A 82 -1.71 1.13 8.45
CA LYS A 82 -1.26 2.09 9.45
C LYS A 82 0.24 2.02 9.69
N GLN A 83 0.79 3.09 10.24
CA GLN A 83 2.21 3.16 10.62
C GLN A 83 2.61 2.14 11.70
N ASP A 84 1.65 1.69 12.52
CA ASP A 84 1.86 0.64 13.53
C ASP A 84 1.93 -0.78 12.93
N GLY A 85 1.78 -0.92 11.61
CA GLY A 85 1.78 -2.20 10.91
C GLY A 85 0.46 -2.97 11.00
N THR A 86 -0.61 -2.33 11.49
CA THR A 86 -1.97 -2.87 11.46
C THR A 86 -2.72 -2.42 10.20
N VAL A 87 -3.73 -3.19 9.80
CA VAL A 87 -4.52 -2.90 8.60
C VAL A 87 -5.96 -2.61 8.98
N VAL A 88 -6.54 -1.61 8.35
CA VAL A 88 -7.96 -1.28 8.43
C VAL A 88 -8.62 -1.48 7.08
N ALA A 89 -9.86 -1.95 7.07
CA ALA A 89 -10.65 -2.05 5.85
C ALA A 89 -12.08 -1.57 6.12
N THR A 90 -12.71 -1.02 5.08
CA THR A 90 -14.10 -0.60 5.10
C THR A 90 -14.76 -0.93 3.76
N GLY A 91 -16.10 -1.02 3.76
CA GLY A 91 -16.89 -1.34 2.59
C GLY A 91 -17.56 -2.71 2.68
N TRP A 92 -17.90 -3.24 1.52
CA TRP A 92 -18.58 -4.52 1.41
C TRP A 92 -17.73 -5.63 2.05
N ASN A 93 -18.31 -6.44 2.94
CA ASN A 93 -17.64 -7.58 3.61
C ASN A 93 -18.37 -8.94 3.48
N SER A 94 -19.21 -9.20 2.46
CA SER A 94 -19.94 -10.49 2.40
C SER A 94 -19.06 -11.70 2.11
N LEU A 95 -17.83 -11.50 1.65
CA LEU A 95 -16.86 -12.56 1.36
C LEU A 95 -15.66 -12.52 2.32
N GLY A 96 -15.71 -11.71 3.38
CA GLY A 96 -14.60 -11.56 4.34
C GLY A 96 -13.45 -10.67 3.85
N GLN A 97 -13.63 -9.89 2.78
CA GLN A 97 -12.59 -9.03 2.22
C GLN A 97 -12.11 -7.92 3.19
N CYS A 98 -12.92 -7.57 4.19
CA CYS A 98 -12.59 -6.59 5.24
C CYS A 98 -12.12 -7.25 6.55
N ASP A 99 -11.99 -8.58 6.62
CA ASP A 99 -11.57 -9.31 7.82
C ASP A 99 -10.03 -9.23 8.04
N VAL A 100 -9.51 -8.00 8.05
CA VAL A 100 -8.08 -7.67 8.17
C VAL A 100 -7.68 -7.20 9.57
N SER A 101 -8.63 -7.14 10.51
CA SER A 101 -8.41 -6.58 11.85
C SER A 101 -7.40 -7.38 12.69
N SER A 102 -7.16 -8.65 12.35
CA SER A 102 -6.18 -9.52 13.01
C SER A 102 -4.78 -9.40 12.41
N TRP A 103 -4.60 -8.61 11.34
CA TRP A 103 -3.33 -8.52 10.62
C TRP A 103 -2.39 -7.54 11.31
N THR A 104 -1.17 -7.99 11.57
CA THR A 104 -0.13 -7.22 12.26
C THR A 104 1.22 -7.42 11.58
N GLY A 105 2.06 -6.38 11.61
CA GLY A 105 3.39 -6.44 10.99
C GLY A 105 3.34 -6.44 9.45
N ILE A 106 2.29 -5.85 8.87
CA ILE A 106 2.14 -5.73 7.42
C ILE A 106 2.98 -4.56 6.92
N THR A 107 3.64 -4.75 5.79
CA THR A 107 4.51 -3.75 5.14
C THR A 107 3.96 -3.26 3.81
N GLN A 108 3.17 -4.09 3.13
CA GLN A 108 2.51 -3.72 1.87
C GLN A 108 1.12 -4.33 1.84
N ILE A 109 0.19 -3.63 1.20
CA ILE A 109 -1.19 -4.07 1.01
C ILE A 109 -1.59 -3.97 -0.46
N ALA A 110 -2.40 -4.92 -0.91
CA ALA A 110 -3.04 -4.89 -2.22
C ALA A 110 -4.50 -5.34 -2.07
N ALA A 111 -5.39 -4.64 -2.76
CA ALA A 111 -6.82 -4.96 -2.80
C ALA A 111 -7.19 -5.33 -4.23
N GLY A 112 -7.88 -6.46 -4.38
CA GLY A 112 -8.44 -6.94 -5.63
C GLY A 112 -9.94 -6.73 -5.70
N GLN A 113 -10.61 -7.48 -6.58
CA GLN A 113 -12.06 -7.35 -6.77
C GLN A 113 -12.83 -7.72 -5.49
N ALA A 114 -12.46 -8.84 -4.87
CA ALA A 114 -13.12 -9.41 -3.70
C ALA A 114 -12.13 -10.04 -2.70
N HIS A 115 -10.86 -9.67 -2.79
CA HIS A 115 -9.81 -10.20 -1.92
C HIS A 115 -8.84 -9.09 -1.52
N THR A 116 -8.26 -9.24 -0.35
CA THR A 116 -7.21 -8.38 0.18
C THR A 116 -5.98 -9.23 0.42
N VAL A 117 -4.81 -8.72 0.07
CA VAL A 117 -3.51 -9.35 0.29
C VAL A 117 -2.64 -8.39 1.07
N GLY A 118 -1.98 -8.89 2.11
CA GLY A 118 -0.98 -8.15 2.88
C GLY A 118 0.32 -8.92 2.88
N LEU A 119 1.43 -8.22 2.68
CA LEU A 119 2.77 -8.79 2.82
C LEU A 119 3.30 -8.45 4.21
N LYS A 120 3.62 -9.46 5.03
CA LYS A 120 4.25 -9.22 6.32
C LYS A 120 5.72 -8.85 6.16
N GLN A 121 6.24 -8.20 7.19
CA GLN A 121 7.65 -7.85 7.29
C GLN A 121 8.57 -9.08 7.28
N ASP A 122 8.07 -10.23 7.74
CA ASP A 122 8.81 -11.51 7.71
C ASP A 122 8.84 -12.17 6.32
N GLY A 123 8.17 -11.59 5.32
CA GLY A 123 8.11 -12.09 3.95
C GLY A 123 7.05 -13.16 3.69
N THR A 124 6.15 -13.41 4.66
CA THR A 124 4.96 -14.28 4.48
C THR A 124 3.67 -13.49 4.24
#